data_AF-A0A967WQV8-F1
#
_entry.id   AF-A0A967WQV8-F1
#
_cell.length_a   1.000
_cell.length_b   1.000
_cell.length_c   1.000
_cell.angle_alpha   90.00
_cell.angle_beta   90.00
_cell.angle_gamma   90.00
#
_symmetry.space_group_name_H-M   'P 1'
#
loop_
_entity.id
_entity.type
_entity.pdbx_description
1 polymer ?
#
loop_
_entity_poly.entity_id
_entity_poly.type
_entity_poly.pdbx_seq_one_letter_code
_entity_poly.pdbx_strand_id
1 'polypeptide(L)'
;MSKKIVSVSLGPGSRDYELSTRMFGEDIHVQRFGVDGDVQRARELVAHYDGQVDAIGLGGMNIYFKVGRRTYIHQQIQQIAR
;
A
#
# COMPACT_ATOMS: atom_id res chain seq x y z
N MET A 1 17.67 -3.54 14.98
CA MET A 1 17.73 -3.77 13.52
C MET A 1 16.70 -2.86 12.89
N SER A 2 16.97 -2.25 11.74
CA SER A 2 15.99 -1.34 11.11
C SER A 2 14.85 -2.15 10.48
N LYS A 3 13.61 -1.78 10.81
CA LYS A 3 12.39 -2.31 10.18
C LYS A 3 12.17 -1.65 8.82
N LYS A 4 11.67 -2.40 7.84
CA LYS A 4 11.35 -1.92 6.50
C LYS A 4 9.85 -2.04 6.23
N ILE A 5 9.25 -0.96 5.77
CA ILE A 5 7.83 -0.89 5.44
C ILE A 5 7.69 -0.31 4.03
N VAL A 6 6.85 -0.93 3.22
CA VAL A 6 6.45 -0.38 1.92
C VAL A 6 4.95 -0.11 1.91
N SER A 7 4.55 1.07 1.45
CA SER A 7 3.16 1.43 1.22
C SER A 7 2.88 1.46 -0.29
N VAL A 8 2.11 0.51 -0.80
CA VAL A 8 1.63 0.49 -2.19
C VAL A 8 0.25 1.14 -2.25
N SER A 9 0.07 2.14 -3.10
CA SER A 9 -1.14 2.98 -3.15
C SER A 9 -1.68 3.13 -4.57
N LEU A 10 -2.98 2.97 -4.78
CA LEU A 10 -3.65 3.32 -6.05
C LEU A 10 -3.65 4.83 -6.35
N GLY A 11 -3.38 5.67 -5.36
CA GLY A 11 -3.18 7.11 -5.55
C GLY A 11 -1.95 7.45 -6.38
N PRO A 12 -1.74 8.74 -6.67
CA PRO A 12 -0.73 9.17 -7.63
C PRO A 12 0.70 8.94 -7.15
N GLY A 13 1.60 8.70 -8.10
CA GLY A 13 3.05 8.60 -7.89
C GLY A 13 3.70 9.93 -7.51
N SER A 14 3.06 11.06 -7.85
CA SER A 14 3.53 12.40 -7.46
C SER A 14 3.54 12.67 -5.95
N ARG A 15 2.95 11.77 -5.14
CA ARG A 15 2.97 11.81 -3.68
C ARG A 15 3.89 10.76 -3.06
N ASP A 16 4.76 10.15 -3.88
CA ASP A 16 5.75 9.18 -3.40
C ASP A 16 6.71 9.86 -2.43
N TYR A 17 7.08 9.13 -1.41
CA TYR A 17 7.98 9.61 -0.38
C TYR A 17 8.78 8.46 0.20
N GLU A 18 9.91 8.84 0.80
CA GLU A 18 10.78 7.97 1.56
C GLU A 18 11.15 8.68 2.85
N LEU A 19 11.06 7.98 3.98
CA LEU A 19 11.44 8.55 5.27
C LEU A 19 12.01 7.47 6.18
N SER A 20 12.87 7.94 7.09
CA SER A 20 13.31 7.19 8.26
C SER A 20 12.74 7.83 9.51
N THR A 21 12.21 7.03 10.42
CA THR A 21 11.65 7.49 11.69
C THR A 21 11.95 6.47 12.79
N ARG A 22 11.77 6.88 14.05
CA ARG A 22 11.88 5.99 15.20
C ARG A 22 10.55 5.90 15.92
N MET A 23 10.03 4.69 16.11
CA MET A 23 8.79 4.44 16.86
C MET A 23 8.96 3.24 17.78
N PHE A 24 8.46 3.35 19.00
CA PHE A 24 8.53 2.27 20.01
C PHE A 24 9.94 1.71 20.24
N GLY A 25 10.97 2.55 20.08
CA GLY A 25 12.37 2.17 20.25
C GLY A 25 13.04 1.60 19.00
N GLU A 26 12.29 1.30 17.94
CA GLU A 26 12.77 0.71 16.69
C GLU A 26 12.98 1.77 15.60
N ASP A 27 14.06 1.62 14.83
CA ASP A 27 14.28 2.40 13.61
C ASP A 27 13.44 1.82 12.47
N ILE A 28 12.69 2.67 11.78
CA ILE A 28 11.74 2.29 10.73
C ILE A 28 12.05 3.08 9.47
N HIS A 29 12.26 2.35 8.37
CA HIS A 29 12.37 2.88 7.03
C HIS A 29 11.06 2.66 6.27
N VAL A 30 10.48 3.73 5.73
CA VAL A 30 9.19 3.67 5.02
C VAL A 30 9.35 4.25 3.62
N GLN A 31 8.90 3.50 2.62
CA GLN A 31 8.76 3.96 1.23
C GLN A 31 7.30 3.87 0.79
N ARG A 32 6.81 4.89 0.10
CA ARG A 32 5.48 4.87 -0.52
C ARG A 32 5.59 4.93 -2.04
N PHE A 33 4.90 4.00 -2.70
CA PHE A 33 4.73 3.96 -4.16
C PHE A 33 3.27 4.15 -4.55
N GLY A 34 3.01 5.18 -5.34
CA GLY A 34 1.77 5.41 -6.06
C GLY A 34 1.81 4.73 -7.42
N VAL A 35 0.68 4.16 -7.85
CA VAL A 35 0.57 3.49 -9.15
C VAL A 35 -0.39 4.17 -10.11
N ASP A 36 -0.84 5.38 -9.79
CA ASP A 36 -1.70 6.20 -10.67
C ASP A 36 -2.97 5.46 -11.14
N GLY A 37 -3.54 4.62 -10.26
CA GLY A 37 -4.72 3.79 -10.54
C GLY A 37 -4.44 2.45 -11.21
N ASP A 38 -3.18 2.13 -11.55
CA ASP A 38 -2.80 0.87 -12.19
C ASP A 38 -2.80 -0.30 -11.19
N VAL A 39 -3.91 -1.04 -11.18
CA VAL A 39 -4.12 -2.22 -10.33
C VAL A 39 -3.08 -3.31 -10.58
N GLN A 40 -2.64 -3.50 -11.83
CA GLN A 40 -1.68 -4.53 -12.17
C GLN A 40 -0.31 -4.19 -11.62
N ARG A 41 0.11 -2.93 -11.76
CA ARG A 41 1.34 -2.42 -11.15
C ARG A 41 1.31 -2.51 -9.62
N ALA A 42 0.16 -2.26 -8.99
CA ALA A 42 0.02 -2.47 -7.55
C ALA A 42 0.30 -3.93 -7.14
N ARG A 43 -0.30 -4.88 -7.88
CA ARG A 43 -0.10 -6.32 -7.64
C ARG A 43 1.36 -6.74 -7.81
N GLU A 44 2.04 -6.22 -8.83
CA GLU A 44 3.45 -6.49 -9.08
C GLU A 44 4.35 -5.95 -7.96
N LEU A 45 4.08 -4.75 -7.45
CA LEU A 45 4.82 -4.18 -6.31
C LEU A 45 4.57 -4.99 -5.03
N VAL A 46 3.33 -5.39 -4.74
CA VAL A 46 3.02 -6.23 -3.57
C VAL A 46 3.77 -7.56 -3.66
N ALA A 47 3.68 -8.26 -4.80
CA ALA A 47 4.39 -9.52 -5.01
C ALA A 47 5.91 -9.36 -4.96
N HIS A 48 6.44 -8.24 -5.44
CA HIS A 48 7.85 -7.94 -5.36
C HIS A 48 8.31 -7.82 -3.90
N TYR A 49 7.59 -7.07 -3.06
CA TYR A 49 8.01 -6.83 -1.68
C TYR A 49 7.60 -7.92 -0.69
N ASP A 50 6.73 -8.86 -1.09
CA ASP A 50 6.33 -9.98 -0.25
C ASP A 50 7.54 -10.81 0.21
N GLY A 51 7.63 -11.07 1.51
CA GLY A 51 8.77 -11.71 2.16
C GLY A 51 10.08 -10.89 2.22
N GLN A 52 10.15 -9.69 1.61
CA GLN A 52 11.35 -8.84 1.62
C GLN A 52 11.30 -7.71 2.66
N VAL A 53 10.12 -7.35 3.16
CA VAL A 53 9.90 -6.25 4.10
C VAL A 53 9.10 -6.71 5.31
N ASP A 54 9.21 -6.00 6.43
CA ASP A 54 8.51 -6.35 7.67
C ASP A 54 6.99 -6.09 7.58
N ALA A 55 6.56 -5.14 6.73
CA ALA A 55 5.15 -4.86 6.50
C ALA A 55 4.88 -4.22 5.12
N ILE A 56 3.72 -4.53 4.55
CA ILE A 56 3.18 -3.89 3.36
C ILE A 56 1.86 -3.19 3.71
N GLY A 57 1.81 -1.87 3.49
CA GLY A 57 0.60 -1.06 3.58
C GLY A 57 -0.11 -0.97 2.22
N LEU A 58 -1.44 -1.10 2.22
CA LEU A 58 -2.28 -1.02 1.02
C LEU A 58 -3.14 0.25 1.06
N GLY A 59 -2.85 1.20 0.17
CA GLY A 59 -3.49 2.53 0.13
C GLY A 59 -4.51 2.68 -1.00
N GLY A 60 -5.70 3.19 -0.70
CA GLY A 60 -6.77 3.36 -1.70
C GLY A 60 -7.41 2.05 -2.16
N MET A 61 -7.17 0.95 -1.45
CA MET A 61 -7.59 -0.40 -1.78
C MET A 61 -8.70 -0.87 -0.83
N ASN A 62 -9.73 -0.04 -0.65
CA ASN A 62 -10.90 -0.43 0.14
C ASN A 62 -11.84 -1.28 -0.72
N ILE A 63 -12.03 -2.55 -0.36
CA ILE A 63 -12.94 -3.46 -1.05
C ILE A 63 -14.39 -2.95 -0.97
N TYR A 64 -14.74 -2.32 0.14
CA TYR A 64 -16.07 -1.76 0.36
C TYR A 64 -15.97 -0.27 0.66
N PHE A 65 -16.77 0.54 -0.02
CA PHE A 65 -16.97 1.94 0.37
C PHE A 65 -18.46 2.27 0.46
N LYS A 66 -18.81 2.98 1.53
CA LYS A 66 -20.19 3.35 1.85
C LYS A 66 -20.43 4.79 1.46
N VAL A 67 -21.46 5.04 0.63
CA VAL A 67 -21.92 6.38 0.26
C VAL A 67 -23.37 6.51 0.71
N GLY A 68 -23.58 7.26 1.79
CA GLY A 68 -24.89 7.36 2.45
C GLY A 68 -25.37 5.99 2.95
N ARG A 69 -26.49 5.52 2.39
CA ARG A 69 -27.09 4.22 2.73
C ARG A 69 -26.67 3.07 1.80
N ARG A 70 -25.83 3.34 0.79
CA ARG A 70 -25.41 2.34 -0.21
C ARG A 70 -23.98 1.90 0.04
N THR A 71 -23.73 0.60 -0.14
CA THR A 71 -22.39 -0.01 -0.11
C THR A 71 -22.01 -0.38 -1.53
N TYR A 72 -20.81 0.02 -1.93
CA TYR A 72 -20.22 -0.28 -3.23
C TYR A 72 -19.04 -1.23 -3.04
N ILE A 73 -18.92 -2.21 -3.93
CA ILE A 73 -17.82 -3.19 -3.92
C ILE A 73 -16.84 -2.81 -5.03
N HIS A 74 -15.58 -2.58 -4.67
CA HIS A 74 -14.52 -2.36 -5.63
C HIS A 74 -13.94 -3.70 -6.10
N GLN A 75 -14.58 -4.31 -7.10
CA GLN A 75 -14.29 -5.68 -7.58
C GLN A 75 -12.80 -5.92 -7.89
N GLN A 76 -12.11 -4.92 -8.45
CA GLN A 76 -10.69 -5.03 -8.81
C GLN A 76 -9.73 -5.15 -7.62
N ILE A 77 -10.13 -4.71 -6.42
CA ILE A 77 -9.22 -4.72 -5.25
C ILE A 77 -8.98 -6.13 -4.71
N GLN A 78 -9.95 -7.05 -4.88
CA GLN A 78 -9.84 -8.42 -4.37
C GLN A 78 -8.67 -9.22 -4.95
N GLN A 79 -8.04 -8.72 -6.02
CA GLN A 79 -6.99 -9.42 -6.77
C GLN A 79 -5.58 -8.93 -6.46
N ILE A 80 -5.41 -7.90 -5.61
CA ILE A 80 -4.11 -7.23 -5.41
C ILE A 80 -3.24 -7.92 -4.35
N ALA A 81 -3.84 -8.48 -3.29
CA ALA A 81 -3.12 -9.14 -2.19
C ALA A 81 -3.59 -10.58 -2.01
N ARG A 82 -3.13 -11.47 -2.90
CA ARG A 82 -3.34 -12.91 -2.80
C ARG A 82 -2.05 -13.62 -2.42
#